data_AF-A0A8H5FAW0-F1
#
_entry.id   AF-A0A8H5FAW0-F1
#
_cell.length_a   1.000
_cell.length_b   1.000
_cell.length_c   1.000
_cell.angle_alpha   90.00
_cell.angle_beta   90.00
_cell.angle_gamma   90.00
#
_symmetry.space_group_name_H-M   'P 1'
#
loop_
_entity.id
_entity.type
_entity.pdbx_description
1 polymer ?
#
loop_
_entity_poly.entity_id
_entity_poly.type
_entity_poly.pdbx_seq_one_letter_code
_entity_poly.pdbx_strand_id
1 'polypeptide(L)'
;MRLPSLLRLGLAVLPFLSLPTPSWALHAADVGVVDWHKHLVGAPMTGAAVTAPSFYRTIDEDTRTEESTILTATGNNVLAALKRPDGFLRWRYVFEKKDRILGHWKVEMAIVSLSRP
;
A
#
# COMPACT_ATOMS: atom_id res chain seq x y z
N MET A 1 32.63 -18.40 -46.35
CA MET A 1 33.00 -17.01 -45.99
C MET A 1 33.49 -17.00 -44.55
N ARG A 2 34.78 -16.72 -44.31
CA ARG A 2 35.37 -16.68 -42.96
C ARG A 2 35.22 -15.24 -42.42
N LEU A 3 34.52 -15.06 -41.30
CA LEU A 3 34.44 -13.76 -40.63
C LEU A 3 35.85 -13.30 -40.22
N PRO A 4 36.21 -12.01 -40.40
CA PRO A 4 37.53 -11.49 -40.01
C PRO A 4 37.75 -11.64 -38.50
N SER A 5 38.97 -12.01 -38.10
CA SER A 5 39.35 -12.29 -36.70
C SER A 5 39.09 -11.11 -35.75
N LEU A 6 39.12 -9.88 -36.26
CA LEU A 6 38.83 -8.66 -35.51
C LEU A 6 37.36 -8.54 -35.08
N LEU A 7 36.41 -9.07 -35.87
CA LEU A 7 34.99 -9.09 -35.50
C LEU A 7 34.69 -10.10 -34.39
N ARG A 8 35.51 -11.15 -34.25
CA ARG A 8 35.37 -12.16 -33.19
C ARG A 8 35.82 -11.63 -31.82
N LEU A 9 36.81 -10.72 -31.79
CA LEU A 9 37.21 -10.04 -30.57
C LEU A 9 36.11 -9.08 -30.07
N GLY A 10 35.49 -8.32 -30.97
CA GLY A 10 34.41 -7.39 -30.60
C GLY A 10 33.20 -8.08 -29.98
N LEU A 11 32.84 -9.27 -30.48
CA LEU A 11 31.71 -10.04 -29.97
C LEU A 11 31.99 -10.71 -28.61
N ALA A 12 33.26 -10.99 -28.28
CA ALA A 12 33.68 -11.58 -27.02
C ALA A 12 33.81 -10.57 -25.86
N VAL A 13 33.87 -9.27 -26.17
CA VAL A 13 33.99 -8.19 -25.17
C VAL A 13 32.61 -7.67 -24.72
N LEU A 14 31.57 -7.79 -25.56
CA LEU A 14 30.20 -7.40 -25.19
C LEU A 14 29.64 -8.05 -23.89
N PRO A 15 29.86 -9.34 -23.58
CA PRO A 15 29.36 -9.92 -22.32
C PRO A 15 30.14 -9.46 -21.08
N PHE A 16 31.34 -8.88 -21.22
CA PHE A 16 32.09 -8.32 -20.09
C PHE A 16 31.61 -6.91 -19.68
N LEU A 17 30.93 -6.19 -20.59
CA LEU A 17 30.34 -4.87 -20.31
C LEU A 17 28.95 -4.94 -19.67
N SER A 18 28.36 -6.13 -19.53
CA SER A 18 27.05 -6.32 -18.88
C SER A 18 27.16 -6.78 -17.42
N LEU A 19 28.20 -6.36 -16.70
CA LEU A 19 28.27 -6.59 -15.25
C LEU A 19 27.10 -5.82 -14.60
N PRO A 20 26.20 -6.49 -13.85
CA PRO A 20 25.15 -5.80 -13.14
C PRO A 20 25.79 -4.81 -12.16
N THR A 21 25.40 -3.55 -12.25
CA THR A 21 25.80 -2.53 -11.26
C THR A 21 25.40 -3.03 -9.88
N PRO A 22 26.31 -3.01 -8.88
CA PRO A 22 25.94 -3.42 -7.53
C PRO A 22 24.82 -2.51 -7.05
N SER A 23 23.65 -3.09 -6.73
CA SER A 23 22.60 -2.35 -6.07
C SER A 23 23.03 -2.14 -4.61
N TRP A 24 23.01 -0.90 -4.16
CA TRP A 24 23.18 -0.61 -2.75
C TRP A 24 21.89 -1.00 -2.04
N ALA A 25 21.87 -2.23 -1.50
CA ALA A 25 20.83 -2.68 -0.61
C ALA A 25 21.14 -2.20 0.81
N LEU A 26 20.11 -1.80 1.54
CA LEU A 26 20.25 -1.47 2.96
C LEU A 26 20.69 -2.72 3.72
N HIS A 27 21.71 -2.59 4.58
CA HIS A 27 22.13 -3.70 5.41
C HIS A 27 21.03 -4.02 6.43
N ALA A 28 20.85 -5.31 6.77
CA ALA A 28 19.77 -5.73 7.67
C ALA A 28 19.83 -5.03 9.04
N ALA A 29 21.03 -4.70 9.52
CA ALA A 29 21.24 -3.97 10.77
C ALA A 29 20.75 -2.51 10.72
N ASP A 30 20.58 -1.95 9.53
CA ASP A 30 20.18 -0.56 9.34
C ASP A 30 18.66 -0.41 9.12
N VAL A 31 17.93 -1.51 8.93
CA VAL A 31 16.47 -1.53 8.77
C VAL A 31 15.80 -1.05 10.06
N GLY A 32 14.90 -0.09 9.94
CA GLY A 32 14.24 0.63 11.02
C GLY A 32 15.08 1.72 11.70
N VAL A 33 16.38 1.83 11.38
CA VAL A 33 17.28 2.84 11.94
C VAL A 33 17.40 4.04 11.01
N VAL A 34 17.59 3.79 9.72
CA VAL A 34 17.80 4.86 8.72
C VAL A 34 16.64 5.02 7.75
N ASP A 35 15.83 3.98 7.54
CA ASP A 35 14.60 4.07 6.76
C ASP A 35 13.41 4.47 7.64
N TRP A 36 12.61 5.39 7.12
CA TRP A 36 11.33 5.76 7.69
C TRP A 36 10.27 5.65 6.60
N HIS A 37 9.10 5.17 6.99
CA HIS A 37 7.97 5.07 6.07
C HIS A 37 6.69 5.53 6.75
N LYS A 38 5.99 6.47 6.12
CA LYS A 38 4.70 6.97 6.59
C LYS A 38 3.59 6.40 5.70
N HIS A 39 2.73 5.57 6.29
CA HIS A 39 1.59 5.01 5.58
C HIS A 39 0.50 6.07 5.38
N LEU A 40 0.43 6.64 4.18
CA LEU A 40 -0.63 7.56 3.78
C LEU A 40 -1.74 6.81 3.03
N VAL A 41 -2.98 7.27 3.16
CA VAL A 41 -4.17 6.68 2.51
C VAL A 41 -4.86 7.64 1.52
N GLY A 42 -4.42 8.90 1.45
CA GLY A 42 -5.05 9.93 0.62
C GLY A 42 -6.09 10.77 1.37
N ALA A 43 -6.72 11.70 0.67
CA ALA A 43 -7.74 12.56 1.25
C ALA A 43 -9.08 11.81 1.39
N PRO A 44 -9.76 11.90 2.55
CA PRO A 44 -11.05 11.25 2.77
C PRO A 44 -12.12 11.83 1.82
N MET A 45 -12.98 10.97 1.30
CA MET A 45 -14.15 11.41 0.53
C MET A 45 -15.23 11.87 1.50
N THR A 46 -15.78 13.08 1.32
CA THR A 46 -16.83 13.62 2.21
C THR A 46 -18.12 14.01 1.48
N GLY A 47 -18.14 13.87 0.15
CA GLY A 47 -19.25 14.31 -0.69
C GLY A 47 -20.52 13.45 -0.61
N ALA A 48 -20.48 12.26 0.00
CA ALA A 48 -21.64 11.40 0.19
C ALA A 48 -21.53 10.61 1.49
N ALA A 49 -22.64 10.43 2.20
CA ALA A 49 -22.67 9.73 3.50
C ALA A 49 -22.14 8.28 3.42
N VAL A 50 -22.35 7.60 2.27
CA VAL A 50 -21.92 6.20 2.06
C VAL A 50 -20.41 6.03 1.88
N THR A 51 -19.68 7.11 1.58
CA THR A 51 -18.21 7.12 1.44
C THR A 51 -17.51 8.03 2.45
N ALA A 52 -18.29 8.78 3.24
CA ALA A 52 -17.81 9.65 4.29
C ALA A 52 -17.12 8.87 5.41
N PRO A 53 -16.14 9.47 6.10
CA PRO A 53 -15.55 8.87 7.29
C PRO A 53 -16.63 8.55 8.33
N SER A 54 -16.56 7.36 8.91
CA SER A 54 -17.47 6.91 9.95
C SER A 54 -16.70 6.34 11.14
N PHE A 55 -17.25 6.55 12.34
CA PHE A 55 -16.70 5.99 13.56
C PHE A 55 -17.33 4.64 13.85
N TYR A 56 -16.48 3.65 14.10
CA TYR A 56 -16.87 2.36 14.63
C TYR A 56 -16.27 2.16 16.00
N ARG A 57 -17.06 1.52 16.85
CA ARG A 57 -16.71 1.17 18.21
C ARG A 57 -16.76 -0.35 18.30
N THR A 58 -15.66 -0.93 18.76
CA THR A 58 -15.52 -2.36 18.98
C THR A 58 -15.12 -2.56 20.43
N ILE A 59 -15.77 -3.51 21.09
CA ILE A 59 -15.36 -3.93 22.42
C ILE A 59 -14.46 -5.13 22.21
N ASP A 60 -13.22 -5.03 22.67
CA ASP A 60 -12.34 -6.18 22.78
C ASP A 60 -12.83 -7.02 23.97
N GLU A 61 -13.29 -8.23 23.70
CA GLU A 61 -13.88 -9.11 24.71
C GLU A 61 -12.84 -9.59 25.74
N ASP A 62 -11.58 -9.74 25.33
CA ASP A 62 -10.50 -10.24 26.18
C ASP A 62 -10.01 -9.16 27.13
N THR A 63 -9.79 -7.95 26.63
CA THR A 63 -9.28 -6.83 27.44
C THR A 63 -10.38 -5.99 28.09
N ARG A 64 -11.64 -6.21 27.69
CA ARG A 64 -12.81 -5.36 28.00
C ARG A 64 -12.57 -3.88 27.70
N THR A 65 -11.69 -3.58 26.76
CA THR A 65 -11.41 -2.21 26.35
C THR A 65 -12.27 -1.83 25.15
N GLU A 66 -12.74 -0.59 25.16
CA GLU A 66 -13.43 -0.02 24.02
C GLU A 66 -12.40 0.54 23.05
N GLU A 67 -12.24 -0.11 21.91
CA GLU A 67 -11.48 0.43 20.80
C GLU A 67 -12.38 1.16 19.82
N SER A 68 -11.85 2.22 19.22
CA SER A 68 -12.57 2.91 18.18
C SER A 68 -11.71 3.20 16.97
N THR A 69 -12.35 2.96 15.85
CA THR A 69 -11.75 2.95 14.54
C THR A 69 -12.53 3.92 13.66
N ILE A 70 -11.80 4.73 12.92
CA ILE A 70 -12.34 5.57 11.85
C ILE A 70 -12.20 4.76 10.57
N LEU A 71 -13.31 4.45 9.90
CA LEU A 71 -13.29 3.91 8.55
C LEU A 71 -13.44 5.05 7.56
N THR A 72 -12.68 5.03 6.48
CA THR A 72 -12.79 6.05 5.43
C THR A 72 -12.47 5.46 4.07
N ALA A 73 -13.31 5.80 3.08
CA ALA A 73 -12.90 5.78 1.68
C ALA A 73 -12.16 7.09 1.34
N THR A 74 -11.25 7.02 0.38
CA THR A 74 -10.40 8.15 -0.01
C THR A 74 -10.40 8.39 -1.51
N GLY A 75 -10.04 9.61 -1.93
CA GLY A 75 -9.92 9.98 -3.35
C GLY A 75 -8.86 9.18 -4.12
N ASN A 76 -7.94 8.51 -3.42
CA ASN A 76 -6.93 7.62 -4.01
C ASN A 76 -7.44 6.17 -4.16
N ASN A 77 -8.75 5.96 -4.06
CA ASN A 77 -9.40 4.66 -4.14
C ASN A 77 -8.91 3.67 -3.07
N VAL A 78 -8.69 4.17 -1.86
CA VAL A 78 -8.28 3.37 -0.70
C VAL A 78 -9.40 3.34 0.31
N LEU A 79 -9.76 2.15 0.79
CA LEU A 79 -10.55 1.94 1.99
C LEU A 79 -9.59 1.70 3.16
N ALA A 80 -9.69 2.49 4.21
CA ALA A 80 -8.75 2.44 5.33
C ALA A 80 -9.46 2.47 6.68
N ALA A 81 -8.88 1.75 7.64
CA ALA A 81 -9.23 1.82 9.05
C ALA A 81 -8.10 2.47 9.84
N LEU A 82 -8.43 3.52 10.58
CA LEU A 82 -7.51 4.30 11.40
C LEU A 82 -7.89 4.18 12.87
N LYS A 83 -6.92 4.09 13.77
CA LYS A 83 -7.14 4.23 15.21
C LYS A 83 -7.62 5.66 15.50
N ARG A 84 -8.69 5.79 16.29
CA ARG A 84 -9.23 7.10 16.72
C ARG A 84 -8.20 7.98 17.47
N PRO A 85 -7.45 7.49 18.48
CA PRO A 85 -6.66 8.37 19.35
C PRO A 85 -5.47 9.04 18.65
N ASP A 86 -4.86 8.36 17.68
CA ASP A 86 -3.56 8.74 17.11
C ASP A 86 -3.55 8.75 15.57
N GLY A 87 -4.64 8.29 14.93
CA GLY A 87 -4.74 8.19 13.48
C GLY A 87 -3.86 7.10 12.87
N PHE A 88 -3.27 6.20 13.69
CA PHE A 88 -2.43 5.13 13.16
C PHE A 88 -3.24 4.19 12.27
N LEU A 89 -2.63 3.79 11.15
CA LEU A 89 -3.25 2.87 10.20
C LEU A 89 -3.35 1.47 10.82
N ARG A 90 -4.59 0.95 10.95
CA ARG A 90 -4.84 -0.46 11.31
C ARG A 90 -4.66 -1.35 10.09
N TRP A 91 -5.33 -0.98 9.01
CA TRP A 91 -5.24 -1.65 7.72
C TRP A 91 -5.73 -0.72 6.62
N ARG A 92 -5.31 -1.02 5.39
CA ARG A 92 -5.87 -0.42 4.17
C ARG A 92 -6.03 -1.46 3.09
N TYR A 93 -7.00 -1.23 2.23
CA TYR A 93 -7.19 -1.94 0.99
C TYR A 93 -7.18 -0.93 -0.17
N VAL A 94 -6.26 -1.11 -1.11
CA VAL A 94 -6.10 -0.23 -2.28
C VAL A 94 -6.81 -0.89 -3.45
N PHE A 95 -7.90 -0.27 -3.92
CA PHE A 95 -8.65 -0.77 -5.07
C PHE A 95 -7.93 -0.41 -6.37
N GLU A 96 -8.15 -1.21 -7.41
CA GLU A 96 -7.67 -0.89 -8.75
C GLU A 96 -8.22 0.45 -9.22
N LYS A 97 -7.48 1.17 -10.08
CA LYS A 97 -7.86 2.53 -10.52
C LYS A 97 -9.24 2.59 -11.19
N LYS A 98 -9.66 1.51 -11.87
CA LYS A 98 -10.99 1.40 -12.50
C LYS A 98 -12.08 1.09 -11.47
N ASP A 99 -11.76 0.35 -10.41
CA ASP A 99 -12.75 -0.17 -9.46
C ASP A 99 -13.07 0.85 -8.36
N ARG A 100 -13.80 1.90 -8.72
CA ARG A 100 -14.11 3.01 -7.82
C ARG A 100 -14.99 2.56 -6.66
N ILE A 101 -14.60 2.91 -5.44
CA ILE A 101 -15.43 2.71 -4.26
C ILE A 101 -16.71 3.54 -4.38
N LEU A 102 -17.86 2.89 -4.24
CA LEU A 102 -19.19 3.52 -4.23
C LEU A 102 -19.74 3.69 -2.82
N GLY A 103 -19.34 2.83 -1.90
CA GLY A 103 -19.71 2.92 -0.50
C GLY A 103 -19.10 1.82 0.34
N HIS A 104 -19.15 2.02 1.65
CA HIS A 104 -18.74 1.02 2.64
C HIS A 104 -19.68 0.98 3.83
N TRP A 105 -19.82 -0.19 4.43
CA TRP A 105 -20.70 -0.41 5.57
C TRP A 105 -20.07 -1.39 6.56
N LYS A 106 -20.42 -1.24 7.83
CA LYS A 106 -20.20 -2.28 8.82
C LYS A 106 -21.41 -3.21 8.83
N VAL A 107 -21.17 -4.50 8.71
CA VAL A 107 -22.17 -5.55 8.85
C VAL A 107 -21.65 -6.54 9.89
N GLU A 108 -22.32 -6.62 11.04
CA GLU A 108 -21.93 -7.50 12.17
C GLU A 108 -20.46 -7.32 12.60
N MET A 109 -19.59 -8.26 12.24
CA MET A 109 -18.15 -8.27 12.54
C MET A 109 -17.26 -7.94 11.33
N ALA A 110 -17.86 -7.57 10.19
CA ALA A 110 -17.15 -7.32 8.94
C ALA A 110 -17.37 -5.89 8.44
N ILE A 111 -16.40 -5.41 7.66
CA ILE A 111 -16.56 -4.25 6.80
C ILE A 111 -16.77 -4.74 5.38
N VAL A 112 -17.83 -4.27 4.75
CA VAL A 112 -18.17 -4.58 3.36
C VAL A 112 -18.09 -3.32 2.52
N SER A 113 -17.67 -3.46 1.28
CA SER A 113 -17.56 -2.37 0.32
C SER A 113 -18.23 -2.73 -0.99
N LEU A 114 -18.84 -1.74 -1.63
CA LEU A 114 -19.33 -1.84 -2.99
C LEU A 114 -18.40 -1.03 -3.90
N SER A 115 -17.90 -1.66 -4.96
CA SER A 115 -17.08 -1.02 -6.00
C SER A 115 -17.63 -1.33 -7.39
N ARG A 116 -17.24 -0.51 -8.38
CA ARG A 116 -17.55 -0.75 -9.80
C ARG A 116 -16.38 -0.34 -10.69
N PRO A 117 -16.21 -0.98 -11.86
CA PRO A 117 -15.32 -0.50 -12.92
C PRO A 117 -15.65 0.91 -13.46
#